data_AF-A0A821PHY2-F1
#
_entry.id   AF-A0A821PHY2-F1
#
_cell.length_a   1.000
_cell.length_b   1.000
_cell.length_c   1.000
_cell.angle_alpha   90.00
_cell.angle_beta   90.00
_cell.angle_gamma   90.00
#
_symmetry.space_group_name_H-M   'P 1'
#
loop_
_entity.id
_entity.type
_entity.pdbx_description
1 polymer ?
#
loop_
_entity_poly.entity_id
_entity_poly.type
_entity_poly.pdbx_seq_one_letter_code
_entity_poly.pdbx_strand_id
1 'polypeptide(L)'
;TYRSPGITGYGTCLYLNATSSQSVTIFTPPFLNMALTSFSLFAWVKATSFHNTANGSYSDNAIFGQCQQTVQDEYLHLTVRNQYAYLGFLFDDSSGVTLLSTNTWYHVCIRWNYTKYDSILVYLDWLCLRL
;
A
#
# COMPACT_ATOMS: atom_id res chain seq x y z
N THR A 1 -10.58 4.10 -24.43
CA THR A 1 -9.73 3.49 -23.39
C THR A 1 -8.83 4.56 -22.83
N TYR A 2 -8.94 4.89 -21.53
CA TYR A 2 -8.02 5.83 -20.88
C TYR A 2 -6.74 5.07 -20.50
N ARG A 3 -5.61 5.46 -21.09
CA ARG A 3 -4.28 5.06 -20.60
C ARG A 3 -3.85 6.12 -19.59
N SER A 4 -3.59 5.71 -18.36
CA SER A 4 -2.81 6.56 -17.45
C SER A 4 -1.48 6.88 -18.14
N PRO A 5 -1.02 8.14 -18.18
CA PRO A 5 0.23 8.52 -18.85
C PRO A 5 1.48 7.82 -18.31
N GLY A 6 1.38 7.06 -17.21
CA GLY A 6 2.52 6.76 -16.36
C GLY A 6 3.05 8.04 -15.71
N ILE A 7 4.03 7.93 -14.81
CA ILE A 7 4.72 9.11 -14.32
C ILE A 7 5.56 9.65 -15.49
N THR A 8 5.22 10.80 -16.05
CA THR A 8 5.95 11.40 -17.20
C THR A 8 7.26 12.07 -16.79
N GLY A 9 7.73 11.83 -15.56
CA GLY A 9 8.82 12.59 -14.92
C GLY A 9 8.36 13.94 -14.35
N TYR A 10 7.11 14.35 -14.59
CA TYR A 10 6.50 15.55 -14.02
C TYR A 10 5.57 15.15 -12.87
N GLY A 11 5.95 15.51 -11.64
CA GLY A 11 5.18 15.25 -10.44
C GLY A 11 5.93 15.69 -9.19
N THR A 12 5.19 15.87 -8.09
CA THR A 12 5.78 16.05 -6.76
C THR A 12 5.66 14.74 -5.99
N CYS A 13 6.62 14.49 -5.12
CA CYS A 13 6.56 13.38 -4.19
C CYS A 13 6.67 13.91 -2.76
N LEU A 14 6.01 13.21 -1.84
CA LEU A 14 6.21 13.39 -0.41
C LEU A 14 7.30 12.41 0.04
N TYR A 15 8.38 12.95 0.60
CA TYR A 15 9.41 12.14 1.23
C TYR A 15 9.13 12.02 2.72
N LEU A 16 9.08 10.78 3.23
CA LEU A 16 8.89 10.47 4.64
C LEU A 16 10.12 9.73 5.16
N ASN A 17 10.69 10.23 6.26
CA ASN A 17 11.82 9.62 6.94
C ASN A 17 11.35 8.78 8.14
N ALA A 18 11.53 7.47 8.04
CA ALA A 18 11.20 6.52 9.11
C ALA A 18 11.99 6.77 10.41
N THR A 19 13.27 7.20 10.32
CA THR A 19 14.08 7.54 11.50
C THR A 19 13.52 8.73 12.28
N SER A 20 12.74 9.58 11.62
CA SER A 20 12.06 10.73 12.22
C SER A 20 10.57 10.45 12.49
N SER A 21 10.11 9.20 12.35
CA SER A 21 8.71 8.79 12.54
C SER A 21 7.71 9.67 11.79
N GLN A 22 8.06 10.10 10.57
CA GLN A 22 7.23 11.02 9.80
C GLN A 22 6.01 10.33 9.20
N SER A 23 4.86 11.02 9.28
CA SER A 23 3.60 10.62 8.65
C SER A 23 2.82 11.86 8.21
N VAL A 24 1.83 11.66 7.34
CA VAL A 24 0.90 12.71 6.91
C VAL A 24 -0.54 12.21 7.07
N THR A 25 -1.35 13.01 7.74
CA THR A 25 -2.80 12.80 7.83
C THR A 25 -3.48 13.40 6.61
N ILE A 26 -4.17 12.58 5.82
CA ILE A 26 -4.78 13.00 4.55
C ILE A 26 -6.28 13.33 4.67
N PHE A 27 -6.90 13.11 5.83
CA PHE A 27 -8.32 13.39 6.08
C PHE A 27 -8.57 13.76 7.55
N THR A 28 -9.55 14.61 7.82
CA THR A 28 -9.91 15.05 9.19
C THR A 28 -11.43 15.02 9.37
N PRO A 29 -11.98 14.24 10.33
CA PRO A 29 -11.27 13.32 11.22
C PRO A 29 -10.56 12.19 10.45
N PRO A 30 -9.46 11.60 10.94
CA PRO A 30 -8.57 10.73 10.17
C PRO A 30 -9.13 9.32 9.97
N PHE A 31 -10.34 9.24 9.41
CA PHE A 31 -11.03 7.99 9.16
C PHE A 31 -11.92 8.11 7.93
N LEU A 32 -11.69 7.24 6.95
CA LEU A 32 -12.56 7.04 5.82
C LEU A 32 -13.37 5.77 6.06
N ASN A 33 -14.68 5.93 6.27
CA ASN A 33 -15.57 4.80 6.44
C ASN A 33 -15.68 4.01 5.13
N MET A 34 -14.97 2.88 5.07
CA MET A 34 -15.03 1.91 3.97
C MET A 34 -15.65 0.59 4.43
N ALA A 35 -16.30 0.58 5.59
CA ALA A 35 -17.06 -0.57 6.05
C ALA A 35 -18.18 -0.85 5.05
N LEU A 36 -18.34 -2.13 4.69
CA LEU A 36 -19.40 -2.61 3.81
C LEU A 36 -19.31 -2.12 2.35
N THR A 37 -18.16 -1.65 1.90
CA THR A 37 -17.96 -1.18 0.52
C THR A 37 -16.74 -1.83 -0.14
N SER A 38 -16.84 -2.07 -1.44
CA SER A 38 -15.67 -2.44 -2.24
C SER A 38 -14.92 -1.17 -2.62
N PHE A 39 -13.59 -1.20 -2.52
CA PHE A 39 -12.75 -0.04 -2.83
C PHE A 39 -11.50 -0.45 -3.59
N SER A 40 -10.82 0.55 -4.14
CA SER A 40 -9.49 0.39 -4.72
C SER A 40 -8.60 1.52 -4.24
N LEU A 41 -7.34 1.21 -3.99
CA LEU A 41 -6.34 2.19 -3.60
C LEU A 41 -5.11 2.02 -4.49
N PHE A 42 -4.51 3.15 -4.84
CA PHE A 42 -3.41 3.25 -5.77
C PHE A 42 -2.33 4.12 -5.14
N ALA A 43 -1.09 3.66 -5.17
CA ALA A 43 0.05 4.42 -4.66
C ALA A 43 1.26 4.24 -5.57
N TRP A 44 1.97 5.34 -5.81
CA TRP A 44 3.35 5.28 -6.33
C TRP A 44 4.29 5.32 -5.15
N VAL A 45 5.17 4.32 -5.05
CA VAL A 45 6.11 4.21 -3.93
C VAL A 45 7.53 3.99 -4.44
N LYS A 46 8.49 4.62 -3.76
CA LYS A 46 9.92 4.44 -3.97
C LYS A 46 10.61 4.36 -2.62
N ALA A 47 10.95 3.16 -2.19
CA ALA A 47 11.70 2.96 -0.96
C ALA A 47 13.19 3.30 -1.19
N THR A 48 13.77 4.16 -0.35
CA THR A 48 15.22 4.40 -0.33
C THR A 48 15.97 3.34 0.48
N SER A 49 15.29 2.76 1.47
CA SER A 49 15.69 1.58 2.23
C SER A 49 14.44 0.81 2.67
N PHE A 50 14.63 -0.45 3.04
CA PHE A 50 13.59 -1.25 3.71
C PHE A 50 14.02 -1.51 5.14
N HIS A 51 13.08 -1.39 6.08
CA HIS A 51 13.30 -1.76 7.47
C HIS A 51 13.28 -3.30 7.61
N ASN A 52 14.43 -3.90 7.36
CA ASN A 52 14.70 -5.32 7.59
C ASN A 52 15.49 -5.45 8.88
N THR A 53 15.03 -6.28 9.83
CA THR A 53 15.83 -6.51 11.04
C THR A 53 16.95 -7.53 10.75
N ALA A 54 18.06 -7.41 11.49
CA ALA A 54 19.26 -8.23 11.29
C ALA A 54 19.05 -9.75 11.50
N ASN A 55 17.94 -10.16 12.13
CA ASN A 55 17.68 -11.56 12.48
C ASN A 55 16.69 -12.26 11.54
N GLY A 56 16.45 -11.70 10.34
CA GLY A 56 15.47 -12.24 9.40
C GLY A 56 14.02 -11.93 9.77
N SER A 57 13.76 -11.21 10.87
CA SER A 57 12.43 -10.66 11.14
C SER A 57 12.18 -9.46 10.22
N TYR A 58 11.09 -9.52 9.47
CA TYR A 58 10.67 -8.43 8.60
C TYR A 58 9.80 -7.48 9.41
N SER A 59 9.99 -6.18 9.20
CA SER A 59 9.09 -5.19 9.76
C SER A 59 8.33 -4.48 8.64
N ASP A 60 7.22 -3.86 9.04
CA ASP A 60 6.35 -3.15 8.11
C ASP A 60 6.89 -1.77 7.77
N ASN A 61 6.98 -1.51 6.46
CA ASN A 61 7.22 -0.19 5.91
C ASN A 61 5.85 0.35 5.46
N ALA A 62 5.18 1.07 6.36
CA ALA A 62 3.83 1.57 6.12
C ALA A 62 3.79 2.55 4.94
N ILE A 63 2.87 2.32 4.01
CA ILE A 63 2.54 3.24 2.90
C ILE A 63 1.27 4.01 3.24
N PHE A 64 0.24 3.29 3.68
CA PHE A 64 -1.05 3.84 4.05
C PHE A 64 -1.65 2.97 5.14
N GLY A 65 -2.35 3.59 6.09
CA GLY A 65 -3.12 2.84 7.07
C GLY A 65 -4.20 3.69 7.70
N GLN A 66 -5.27 3.03 8.12
CA GLN A 66 -6.27 3.61 9.00
C GLN A 66 -6.79 2.56 9.97
N CYS A 67 -7.14 3.03 11.16
CA CYS A 67 -7.62 2.21 12.25
C CYS A 67 -8.79 2.94 12.91
N GLN A 68 -9.97 2.32 12.91
CA GLN A 68 -11.16 2.88 13.57
C GLN A 68 -11.14 2.60 15.08
N GLN A 69 -10.71 1.39 15.45
CA GLN A 69 -10.77 0.82 16.79
C GLN A 69 -9.57 -0.10 16.94
N THR A 70 -9.03 -0.26 18.14
CA THR A 70 -7.85 -1.10 18.37
C THR A 70 -8.18 -2.60 18.44
N VAL A 71 -8.98 -3.10 17.49
CA VAL A 71 -9.33 -4.51 17.34
C VAL A 71 -8.33 -5.18 16.41
N GLN A 72 -7.78 -6.29 16.84
CA GLN A 72 -6.83 -7.07 16.05
C GLN A 72 -7.45 -7.46 14.69
N ASP A 73 -6.65 -7.39 13.62
CA ASP A 73 -6.98 -7.81 12.26
C ASP A 73 -8.08 -7.01 11.53
N GLU A 74 -8.58 -5.92 12.10
CA GLU A 74 -9.57 -5.04 11.44
C GLU A 74 -8.96 -3.77 10.82
N TYR A 75 -7.64 -3.59 10.93
CA TYR A 75 -6.98 -2.38 10.45
C TYR A 75 -6.74 -2.49 8.95
N LEU A 76 -7.09 -1.43 8.23
CA LEU A 76 -6.62 -1.30 6.86
C LEU A 76 -5.17 -0.86 6.88
N HIS A 77 -4.30 -1.65 6.30
CA HIS A 77 -2.91 -1.28 6.12
C HIS A 77 -2.37 -1.77 4.77
N LEU A 78 -1.73 -0.85 4.07
CA LEU A 78 -0.87 -1.12 2.93
C LEU A 78 0.58 -0.91 3.39
N THR A 79 1.36 -1.98 3.35
CA THR A 79 2.75 -1.99 3.83
C THR A 79 3.66 -2.68 2.82
N VAL A 80 4.96 -2.43 2.92
CA VAL A 80 5.98 -3.31 2.34
C VAL A 80 6.65 -4.09 3.46
N ARG A 81 6.63 -5.42 3.35
CA ARG A 81 7.24 -6.37 4.30
C ARG A 81 8.05 -7.38 3.49
N ASN A 82 9.28 -7.69 3.92
CA ASN A 82 10.18 -8.56 3.14
C ASN A 82 10.28 -8.17 1.65
N GLN A 83 10.21 -6.87 1.34
CA GLN A 83 10.21 -6.35 -0.03
C GLN A 83 9.00 -6.76 -0.90
N TYR A 84 7.94 -7.32 -0.34
CA TYR A 84 6.65 -7.49 -1.03
C TYR A 84 5.63 -6.52 -0.43
N ALA A 85 4.71 -6.01 -1.24
CA ALA A 85 3.58 -5.24 -0.72
C ALA A 85 2.55 -6.21 -0.12
N TYR A 86 1.98 -5.79 1.00
CA TYR A 86 0.93 -6.50 1.70
C TYR A 86 -0.24 -5.56 1.93
N LEU A 87 -1.44 -6.10 1.76
CA LEU A 87 -2.69 -5.48 2.16
C LEU A 87 -3.29 -6.32 3.26
N GLY A 88 -3.40 -5.75 4.45
CA GLY A 88 -4.23 -6.30 5.50
C GLY A 88 -5.53 -5.52 5.66
N PHE A 89 -6.66 -6.23 5.68
CA PHE A 89 -7.97 -5.66 6.03
C PHE A 89 -8.98 -6.75 6.37
N LEU A 90 -9.70 -6.60 7.49
CA LEU A 90 -10.79 -7.51 7.92
C LEU A 90 -10.41 -9.01 7.86
N PHE A 91 -9.36 -9.40 8.59
CA PHE A 91 -8.85 -10.77 8.69
C PHE A 91 -8.25 -11.36 7.41
N ASP A 92 -8.12 -10.58 6.33
CA ASP A 92 -7.37 -10.94 5.13
C ASP A 92 -6.00 -10.26 5.14
N ASP A 93 -4.96 -10.98 4.73
CA ASP A 93 -3.62 -10.46 4.46
C ASP A 93 -3.17 -10.98 3.09
N SER A 94 -3.28 -10.12 2.09
CA SER A 94 -2.93 -10.45 0.71
C SER A 94 -1.59 -9.84 0.33
N SER A 95 -0.67 -10.70 -0.13
CA SER A 95 0.63 -10.29 -0.63
C SER A 95 0.64 -10.10 -2.14
N GLY A 96 1.42 -9.13 -2.58
CA GLY A 96 1.85 -9.04 -3.97
C GLY A 96 2.93 -10.05 -4.30
N VAL A 97 3.08 -10.34 -5.59
CA VAL A 97 4.06 -11.32 -6.09
C VAL A 97 5.39 -10.68 -6.55
N THR A 98 5.45 -9.35 -6.64
CA THR A 98 6.64 -8.65 -7.11
C THR A 98 7.58 -8.33 -5.94
N LEU A 99 8.84 -8.75 -6.08
CA LEU A 99 9.92 -8.36 -5.18
C LEU A 99 10.37 -6.93 -5.49
N LEU A 100 10.20 -6.02 -4.53
CA LEU A 100 10.55 -4.62 -4.65
C LEU A 100 12.03 -4.37 -4.40
N SER A 101 12.64 -3.52 -5.24
CA SER A 101 14.00 -3.04 -5.08
C SER A 101 14.02 -1.60 -4.57
N THR A 102 15.08 -1.23 -3.87
CA THR A 102 15.27 0.17 -3.46
C THR A 102 15.49 1.06 -4.68
N ASN A 103 15.22 2.35 -4.50
CA ASN A 103 15.43 3.41 -5.50
C ASN A 103 14.67 3.23 -6.82
N THR A 104 13.69 2.33 -6.86
CA THR A 104 12.81 2.09 -8.01
C THR A 104 11.38 2.50 -7.68
N TRP A 105 10.72 3.16 -8.62
CA TRP A 105 9.30 3.52 -8.49
C TRP A 105 8.42 2.33 -8.86
N TYR A 106 7.46 2.01 -8.00
CA TYR A 106 6.45 1.00 -8.24
C TYR A 106 5.05 1.60 -8.13
N HIS A 107 4.16 1.20 -9.03
CA HIS A 107 2.75 1.52 -8.96
C HIS A 107 2.00 0.34 -8.32
N VAL A 108 1.62 0.52 -7.06
CA VAL A 108 0.89 -0.48 -6.28
C VAL A 108 -0.60 -0.20 -6.42
N CYS A 109 -1.33 -1.23 -6.85
CA CYS A 109 -2.77 -1.17 -7.02
C CYS A 109 -3.40 -2.26 -6.16
N ILE A 110 -4.40 -1.88 -5.37
CA ILE A 110 -5.15 -2.82 -4.56
C ILE A 110 -6.63 -2.73 -4.88
N ARG A 111 -7.32 -3.87 -4.79
CA ARG A 111 -8.76 -3.96 -4.90
C ARG A 111 -9.29 -4.85 -3.79
N TRP A 112 -10.18 -4.28 -2.98
CA TRP A 112 -10.93 -4.99 -1.94
C TRP A 112 -12.36 -5.22 -2.43
N ASN A 113 -12.86 -6.43 -2.25
CA ASN A 113 -14.22 -6.80 -2.60
C ASN A 113 -15.00 -7.21 -1.34
N TYR A 114 -15.85 -6.31 -0.88
CA TYR A 114 -16.64 -6.57 0.32
C TYR A 114 -17.58 -7.78 0.18
N THR A 115 -18.14 -8.03 -1.00
CA THR A 115 -19.10 -9.14 -1.19
C THR A 115 -18.43 -10.51 -1.11
N LYS A 116 -17.15 -10.60 -1.47
CA LYS A 116 -16.40 -11.86 -1.47
C LYS A 116 -15.42 -11.98 -0.31
N TYR A 117 -15.20 -10.89 0.43
CA TYR A 117 -14.12 -10.79 1.41
C TYR A 117 -12.78 -11.24 0.80
N ASP A 118 -12.52 -10.78 -0.43
CA ASP A 118 -11.27 -11.04 -1.15
C ASP A 118 -10.54 -9.75 -1.47
N SER A 119 -9.22 -9.87 -1.57
CA SER A 119 -8.38 -8.81 -2.09
C SER A 119 -7.40 -9.28 -3.13
N ILE A 120 -7.05 -8.37 -4.02
CA ILE A 120 -6.03 -8.59 -5.06
C ILE A 120 -5.07 -7.42 -5.01
N LEU A 121 -3.78 -7.72 -4.93
CA LEU A 121 -2.70 -6.76 -5.03
C LEU A 121 -1.97 -6.96 -6.36
N VAL A 122 -1.96 -5.93 -7.20
CA VAL A 122 -1.33 -5.96 -8.52
C VAL A 122 -0.28 -4.86 -8.61
N TYR A 123 0.89 -5.22 -9.12
CA TYR A 123 1.88 -4.25 -9.57
C TYR A 123 1.65 -3.95 -11.04
N LEU A 124 1.50 -2.67 -11.35
CA LEU A 124 1.35 -2.20 -12.73
C LEU A 124 2.64 -1.54 -13.19
N ASP A 125 3.56 -2.32 -13.75
CA ASP A 125 4.72 -1.78 -14.46
C ASP A 125 4.26 -1.35 -15.86
N TRP A 126 4.04 -0.04 -16.07
CA TRP A 126 3.73 0.63 -17.35
C TRP A 126 2.58 0.07 -18.23
N LEU A 127 2.02 -1.08 -17.89
CA LEU A 127 1.02 -1.83 -18.64
C LEU A 127 -0.09 -2.21 -17.66
N CYS A 128 -1.09 -1.34 -17.57
CA CYS A 128 -2.33 -1.63 -16.85
C CYS A 128 -3.03 -2.84 -17.48
N LEU A 129 -3.20 -3.92 -16.70
CA LEU A 129 -4.05 -5.05 -17.06
C LEU A 129 -5.52 -4.62 -16.95
N ARG A 130 -6.28 -4.86 -18.02
CA ARG A 130 -7.75 -4.80 -17.98
C ARG A 130 -8.24 -5.95 -17.11
N LEU A 131 -9.04 -5.64 -16.08
CA LEU A 131 -10.05 -6.57 -15.57
C LEU A 131 -11.24 -6.58 -16.52
#